data_AF-A0A8T5ENR5-F1
#
_entry.id   AF-A0A8T5ENR5-F1
#
_cell.length_a   1.000
_cell.length_b   1.000
_cell.length_c   1.000
_cell.angle_alpha   90.00
_cell.angle_beta   90.00
_cell.angle_gamma   90.00
#
_symmetry.space_group_name_H-M   'P 1'
#
loop_
_entity.id
_entity.type
_entity.pdbx_description
1 polymer ?
#
loop_
_entity_poly.entity_id
_entity_poly.type
_entity_poly.pdbx_seq_one_letter_code
_entity_poly.pdbx_strand_id
1 'polypeptide(L)'
;PMESRNKSGPPPATKPKKGPPSKPVNVSVDAPAVDISDAMAKLSLSQLPGRSEHQPESVSSFESLPGGGEYEYLTEGTFYFGDNIGRWKLEEDGSFSKLE
;
A
#
# COMPACT_ATOMS: atom_id res chain seq x y z
N PRO A 1 64.74 4.03 -44.14
CA PRO A 1 64.79 4.97 -43.00
C PRO A 1 63.43 5.00 -42.29
N MET A 2 63.45 4.69 -40.99
CA MET A 2 62.30 4.55 -40.09
C MET A 2 61.59 5.89 -39.83
N GLU A 3 60.28 5.86 -39.60
CA GLU A 3 59.56 6.54 -38.49
C GLU A 3 58.06 6.21 -38.63
N SER A 4 57.54 5.18 -37.96
CA SER A 4 56.85 5.23 -36.65
C SER A 4 55.35 5.59 -36.71
N ARG A 5 54.55 4.55 -36.49
CA ARG A 5 53.12 4.48 -36.16
C ARG A 5 52.68 5.53 -35.13
N ASN A 6 51.74 6.41 -35.50
CA ASN A 6 50.97 7.19 -34.54
C ASN A 6 49.73 6.39 -34.10
N LYS A 7 49.81 5.86 -32.87
CA LYS A 7 48.71 5.23 -32.13
C LYS A 7 47.85 6.34 -31.51
N SER A 8 46.56 6.36 -31.82
CA SER A 8 45.55 7.05 -31.00
C SER A 8 44.51 6.02 -30.56
N GLY A 9 44.87 5.24 -29.54
CA GLY A 9 43.91 4.45 -28.78
C GLY A 9 43.43 5.25 -27.56
N PRO A 10 42.19 5.02 -27.09
CA PRO A 10 41.66 5.67 -25.88
C PRO A 10 42.48 5.30 -24.63
N PRO A 11 42.48 6.15 -23.59
CA PRO A 11 43.42 6.06 -22.46
C PRO A 11 43.28 4.75 -21.67
N PRO A 12 44.35 4.30 -20.99
CA PRO A 12 44.37 3.04 -20.27
C PRO A 12 43.41 3.06 -19.07
N ALA A 13 42.66 1.97 -18.93
CA ALA A 13 41.77 1.69 -17.82
C ALA A 13 42.48 1.81 -16.46
N THR A 14 42.09 2.81 -15.66
CA THR A 14 42.47 2.88 -14.25
C THR A 14 41.54 1.98 -13.44
N LYS A 15 42.07 0.82 -13.06
CA LYS A 15 41.43 -0.19 -12.22
C LYS A 15 40.84 0.45 -10.93
N PRO A 16 39.70 -0.03 -10.42
CA PRO A 16 39.27 0.33 -9.08
C PRO A 16 40.31 -0.16 -8.06
N LYS A 17 40.71 0.70 -7.12
CA LYS A 17 41.65 0.37 -6.05
C LYS A 17 41.03 -0.73 -5.18
N LYS A 18 41.47 -1.97 -5.41
CA LYS A 18 41.14 -3.14 -4.60
C LYS A 18 41.96 -3.09 -3.30
N GLY A 19 41.48 -2.32 -2.33
CA GLY A 19 41.88 -2.45 -0.92
C GLY A 19 40.85 -3.29 -0.17
N PRO A 20 41.20 -3.88 1.00
CA PRO A 20 40.19 -4.46 1.89
C PRO A 20 39.12 -3.41 2.22
N PRO A 21 37.85 -3.79 2.41
CA PRO A 21 36.80 -2.84 2.74
C PRO A 21 37.18 -2.10 4.04
N SER A 22 37.06 -0.77 4.01
CA SER A 22 37.22 0.07 5.20
C SER A 22 36.29 -0.45 6.30
N LYS A 23 36.83 -0.55 7.53
CA LYS A 23 36.11 -1.01 8.73
C LYS A 23 34.74 -0.34 8.85
N PRO A 24 33.70 -1.05 9.33
CA PRO A 24 32.41 -0.44 9.58
C PRO A 24 32.58 0.68 10.63
N VAL A 25 32.24 1.90 10.22
CA VAL A 25 32.06 3.01 11.16
C VAL A 25 30.87 2.64 12.02
N ASN A 26 31.09 2.48 13.33
CA ASN A 26 30.02 2.30 14.30
C ASN A 26 29.23 3.61 14.36
N VAL A 27 28.13 3.68 13.60
CA VAL A 27 27.20 4.82 13.63
C VAL A 27 26.50 4.81 15.00
N SER A 28 26.68 5.89 15.76
CA SER A 28 26.01 6.11 17.03
C SER A 28 24.50 6.08 16.84
N VAL A 29 23.78 5.37 17.72
CA VAL A 29 22.32 5.11 17.70
C VAL A 29 21.50 6.35 18.11
N ASP A 30 21.94 7.54 17.71
CA ASP A 30 21.28 8.82 17.97
C ASP A 30 21.15 9.57 16.64
N ALA A 31 20.51 8.93 15.67
CA ALA A 31 20.01 9.61 14.49
C ALA A 31 18.56 10.05 14.79
N PRO A 32 18.13 11.27 14.42
CA PRO A 32 16.73 11.62 14.51
C PRO A 32 15.95 10.57 13.71
N ALA A 33 14.96 9.94 14.36
CA ALA A 33 14.13 8.93 13.73
C ALA A 33 13.62 9.52 12.40
N VAL A 34 14.08 8.94 11.29
CA VAL A 34 13.62 9.33 9.96
C VAL A 34 12.11 9.16 9.97
N ASP A 35 11.38 10.25 9.74
CA ASP A 35 9.93 10.21 9.74
C ASP A 35 9.45 9.43 8.51
N ILE A 36 9.27 8.12 8.71
CA ILE A 36 8.77 7.19 7.72
C ILE A 36 7.24 7.26 7.58
N SER A 37 6.57 8.19 8.27
CA SER A 37 5.11 8.30 8.24
C SER A 37 4.58 8.54 6.83
N ASP A 38 5.26 9.35 6.02
CA ASP A 38 4.87 9.58 4.62
C ASP A 38 5.03 8.32 3.76
N ALA A 39 6.14 7.58 3.95
CA ALA A 39 6.38 6.33 3.23
C ALA A 39 5.37 5.24 3.61
N MET A 40 5.01 5.17 4.90
CA MET A 40 3.98 4.26 5.41
C MET A 40 2.58 4.67 4.96
N ALA A 41 2.28 5.98 4.92
CA ALA A 41 1.01 6.49 4.41
C ALA A 41 0.83 6.10 2.94
N LYS A 42 1.86 6.28 2.11
CA LYS A 42 1.83 5.93 0.68
C LYS A 42 1.69 4.43 0.39
N LEU A 43 2.00 3.57 1.36
CA LEU A 43 1.78 2.12 1.29
C LEU A 43 0.37 1.72 1.78
N SER A 44 -0.38 2.64 2.38
CA SER A 44 -1.70 2.35 2.91
C SER A 44 -2.69 2.11 1.77
N LEU A 45 -3.41 0.98 1.83
CA LEU A 45 -4.44 0.59 0.85
C LEU A 45 -5.53 1.65 0.67
N SER A 46 -5.71 2.52 1.67
CA SER A 46 -6.69 3.61 1.66
C SER A 46 -6.41 4.70 0.62
N GLN A 47 -5.17 4.82 0.12
CA GLN A 47 -4.78 5.87 -0.82
C GLN A 47 -4.62 5.37 -2.27
N LEU A 48 -5.03 4.13 -2.56
CA LEU A 48 -4.88 3.56 -3.90
C LEU A 48 -5.84 4.26 -4.91
N PRO A 49 -5.33 4.82 -6.02
CA PRO A 49 -6.17 5.40 -7.06
C PRO A 49 -7.01 4.29 -7.70
N GLY A 50 -8.33 4.41 -7.59
CA GLY A 50 -9.29 3.38 -8.02
C GLY A 50 -9.99 2.63 -6.88
N ARG A 51 -9.58 2.83 -5.62
CA ARG A 51 -10.46 2.56 -4.46
C ARG A 51 -11.43 3.73 -4.31
N SER A 52 -12.31 3.87 -5.29
CA SER A 52 -13.51 4.69 -5.11
C SER A 52 -14.35 4.05 -4.02
N GLU A 53 -14.79 4.89 -3.09
CA GLU A 53 -15.78 4.59 -2.07
C GLU A 53 -15.28 3.71 -0.91
N HIS A 54 -14.93 4.39 0.19
CA HIS A 54 -15.31 3.89 1.51
C HIS A 54 -16.82 3.62 1.46
N GLN A 55 -17.22 2.42 1.05
CA GLN A 55 -18.61 2.04 1.17
C GLN A 55 -18.98 2.25 2.64
N PRO A 56 -20.10 2.93 2.93
CA PRO A 56 -20.46 3.25 4.29
C PRO A 56 -20.44 1.97 5.13
N GLU A 57 -19.70 1.98 6.23
CA GLU A 57 -19.68 0.84 7.16
C GLU A 57 -21.01 0.72 7.91
N SER A 58 -21.82 1.78 7.91
CA SER A 58 -23.18 1.76 8.41
C SER A 58 -24.11 2.72 7.66
N VAL A 59 -25.39 2.37 7.56
CA VAL A 59 -26.44 3.20 6.99
C VAL A 59 -27.64 3.23 7.93
N SER A 60 -28.31 4.38 8.03
CA SER A 60 -29.42 4.58 8.98
C SER A 60 -30.73 3.86 8.59
N SER A 61 -30.91 3.52 7.31
CA SER A 61 -32.17 3.00 6.79
C SER A 61 -31.92 2.08 5.60
N PHE A 62 -32.89 1.21 5.31
CA PHE A 62 -32.85 0.28 4.19
C PHE A 62 -32.77 0.99 2.83
N GLU A 63 -33.28 2.22 2.70
CA GLU A 63 -33.25 3.00 1.44
C GLU A 63 -31.82 3.38 1.03
N SER A 64 -30.91 3.44 2.00
CA SER A 64 -29.50 3.73 1.78
C SER A 64 -28.67 2.47 1.52
N LEU A 65 -29.27 1.28 1.58
CA LEU A 65 -28.59 0.05 1.22
C LEU A 65 -28.36 0.00 -0.29
N PRO A 66 -27.20 -0.49 -0.75
CA PRO A 66 -26.98 -0.64 -2.17
C PRO A 66 -27.90 -1.74 -2.72
N GLY A 67 -28.54 -1.47 -3.86
CA GLY A 67 -29.47 -2.41 -4.46
C GLY A 67 -28.81 -3.69 -4.97
N GLY A 68 -29.64 -4.72 -5.21
CA GLY A 68 -29.17 -6.02 -5.74
C GLY A 68 -28.73 -7.02 -4.66
N GLY A 69 -29.06 -6.78 -3.39
CA GLY A 69 -28.96 -7.76 -2.32
C GLY A 69 -30.29 -8.42 -1.93
N GLU A 70 -30.18 -9.47 -1.14
CA GLU A 70 -31.27 -10.27 -0.59
C GLU A 70 -31.30 -10.20 0.94
N TYR A 71 -32.47 -10.43 1.54
CA TYR A 71 -32.64 -10.48 2.99
C TYR A 71 -32.56 -11.93 3.50
N GLU A 72 -31.78 -12.14 4.56
CA GLU A 72 -31.68 -13.40 5.29
C GLU A 72 -32.17 -13.20 6.73
N TYR A 73 -33.13 -14.02 7.16
CA TYR A 73 -33.67 -13.99 8.51
C TYR A 73 -33.13 -15.19 9.30
N LEU A 74 -32.20 -14.93 10.21
CA LEU A 74 -31.59 -15.92 11.09
C LEU A 74 -32.08 -15.73 12.53
N THR A 75 -31.80 -16.71 13.38
CA THR A 75 -32.04 -16.58 14.83
C THR A 75 -31.24 -15.44 15.47
N GLU A 76 -30.12 -15.07 14.86
CA GLU A 76 -29.26 -13.97 15.31
C GLU A 76 -29.74 -12.58 14.89
N GLY A 77 -30.61 -12.49 13.88
CA GLY A 77 -31.10 -11.22 13.36
C GLY A 77 -31.47 -11.24 11.88
N THR A 78 -31.71 -10.04 11.34
CA THR A 78 -31.97 -9.84 9.91
C THR A 78 -30.69 -9.36 9.24
N PHE A 79 -30.33 -9.99 8.13
CA PHE A 79 -29.15 -9.66 7.35
C PHE A 79 -29.56 -9.28 5.93
N TYR A 80 -28.78 -8.41 5.29
CA TYR A 80 -28.93 -8.04 3.89
C TYR A 80 -27.61 -8.30 3.17
N PHE A 81 -27.59 -9.09 2.12
CA PHE A 81 -26.34 -9.53 1.49
C PHE A 81 -26.42 -9.55 -0.04
N GLY A 82 -25.28 -9.39 -0.72
CA GLY A 82 -25.20 -9.56 -2.17
C GLY A 82 -23.76 -9.47 -2.70
N ASP A 83 -23.53 -10.08 -3.87
CA ASP A 83 -22.18 -10.28 -4.43
C ASP A 83 -21.33 -9.01 -4.57
N ASN A 84 -21.95 -7.87 -4.86
CA ASN A 84 -21.25 -6.59 -5.08
C ASN A 84 -21.34 -5.62 -3.89
N ILE A 85 -22.11 -5.98 -2.86
CA ILE A 85 -22.47 -5.07 -1.76
C ILE A 85 -21.96 -5.56 -0.40
N GLY A 86 -21.55 -6.83 -0.30
CA GLY A 86 -21.14 -7.48 0.94
C GLY A 86 -22.34 -7.94 1.77
N ARG A 87 -22.11 -8.18 3.06
CA ARG A 87 -23.14 -8.56 4.03
C ARG A 87 -23.40 -7.39 4.97
N TRP A 88 -24.64 -7.21 5.38
CA TRP A 88 -25.10 -6.16 6.27
C TRP A 88 -26.01 -6.78 7.31
N LYS A 89 -26.00 -6.27 8.54
CA LYS A 89 -26.87 -6.70 9.63
C LYS A 89 -27.74 -5.53 10.06
N LEU A 90 -29.03 -5.80 10.20
CA LEU A 90 -29.98 -4.88 10.82
C LEU A 90 -29.72 -4.88 12.33
N GLU A 91 -29.40 -3.71 12.86
CA GLU A 91 -29.22 -3.45 14.27
C GLU A 91 -30.54 -3.08 14.95
N GLU A 92 -30.57 -3.11 16.28
CA GLU A 92 -31.79 -2.84 17.07
C GLU A 92 -32.31 -1.41 16.95
N ASP A 93 -31.44 -0.47 16.57
CA ASP A 93 -31.81 0.93 16.30
C ASP A 93 -32.46 1.12 14.92
N GLY A 94 -32.53 0.05 14.11
CA GLY A 94 -33.05 0.07 12.74
C GLY A 94 -32.00 0.47 11.70
N SER A 95 -30.75 0.72 12.11
CA SER A 95 -29.64 0.93 11.19
C SER A 95 -29.10 -0.39 10.64
N PHE A 96 -28.38 -0.33 9.52
CA PHE A 96 -27.65 -1.46 8.98
C PHE A 96 -26.16 -1.23 9.13
N SER A 97 -25.46 -2.22 9.67
CA SER A 97 -23.99 -2.23 9.75
C SER A 97 -23.42 -3.29 8.81
N LYS A 98 -22.37 -2.94 8.08
CA LYS A 98 -21.72 -3.84 7.13
C LYS A 98 -20.85 -4.86 7.88
N LEU A 99 -21.07 -6.14 7.60
CA LEU A 99 -20.17 -7.23 7.98
C LEU A 99 -19.21 -7.46 6.81
N GLU A 100 -17.92 -7.21 7.05
CA GLU A 100 -16.82 -7.42 6.10
C GLU A 100 -16.63 -8.90 5.72
#